data_AF-A0A369NNK5-F1
#
_entry.id   AF-A0A369NNK5-F1
#
_cell.length_a   1.000
_cell.length_b   1.000
_cell.length_c   1.000
_cell.angle_alpha   90.00
_cell.angle_beta   90.00
_cell.angle_gamma   90.00
#
_symmetry.space_group_name_H-M   'P 1'
#
loop_
_entity.id
_entity.type
_entity.pdbx_description
1 polymer ?
#
loop_
_entity_poly.entity_id
_entity_poly.type
_entity_poly.pdbx_seq_one_letter_code
_entity_poly.pdbx_strand_id
1 'polypeptide(L)' 'MATYATAQELGRIVREERKRKGYTQSKLARFSGVGINFVSNLENGKETSELGKTLRVLQTLGMDLSADSRDA' A
#
# COMPACT_ATOMS: atom_id res chain seq x y z
N MET A 1 13.48 -11.35 -3.62
CA MET A 1 12.81 -10.46 -2.66
C MET A 1 12.42 -9.19 -3.38
N ALA A 2 11.22 -8.65 -3.16
CA ALA A 2 10.85 -7.37 -3.77
C ALA A 2 11.54 -6.25 -2.99
N THR A 3 12.51 -5.59 -3.63
CA THR A 3 13.17 -4.42 -3.05
C THR A 3 12.26 -3.22 -3.28
N TYR A 4 11.80 -2.56 -2.21
CA TYR A 4 11.05 -1.31 -2.32
C TYR A 4 12.05 -0.15 -2.29
N ALA A 5 12.32 0.48 -3.43
CA ALA A 5 13.21 1.64 -3.52
C ALA A 5 12.44 2.97 -3.53
N THR A 6 11.17 2.96 -3.93
CA THR A 6 10.36 4.18 -4.10
C THR A 6 8.90 4.03 -3.64
N ALA A 7 8.24 5.15 -3.34
CA ALA A 7 6.80 5.16 -3.05
C ALA A 7 5.96 4.64 -4.24
N GLN A 8 6.43 4.88 -5.47
CA GLN A 8 5.78 4.42 -6.71
C GLN A 8 5.73 2.89 -6.81
N GLU A 9 6.80 2.20 -6.44
CA GLU A 9 6.85 0.73 -6.45
C GLU A 9 5.91 0.14 -5.39
N LEU A 10 5.91 0.70 -4.18
CA LEU A 10 4.99 0.28 -3.13
C LEU A 10 3.53 0.51 -3.55
N GLY A 11 3.22 1.68 -4.11
CA GLY A 11 1.88 2.02 -4.60
C GLY A 11 1.38 1.06 -5.70
N ARG A 12 2.27 0.67 -6.62
CA ARG A 12 1.96 -0.32 -7.66
C ARG A 12 1.59 -1.68 -7.05
N ILE A 13 2.36 -2.17 -6.08
CA ILE A 13 2.10 -3.46 -5.41
C ILE A 13 0.77 -3.43 -4.67
N VAL A 14 0.48 -2.34 -3.95
CA VAL A 14 -0.82 -2.13 -3.29
C VAL A 14 -1.98 -2.21 -4.30
N ARG A 15 -1.83 -1.54 -5.46
CA ARG A 15 -2.84 -1.54 -6.51
C ARG A 15 -3.05 -2.92 -7.13
N GLU A 16 -1.97 -3.65 -7.39
CA GLU A 16 -1.99 -5.00 -7.94
C GLU A 16 -2.70 -5.96 -6.99
N GLU A 17 -2.32 -5.95 -5.72
CA GLU A 17 -2.91 -6.81 -4.70
C GLU A 17 -4.40 -6.49 -4.47
N ARG A 18 -4.76 -5.19 -4.44
CA ARG A 18 -6.16 -4.77 -4.38
C ARG A 18 -6.97 -5.35 -5.55
N LYS A 19 -6.44 -5.24 -6.78
CA LYS A 19 -7.10 -5.77 -7.98
C LYS A 19 -7.20 -7.30 -7.94
N ARG A 20 -6.15 -7.99 -7.47
CA ARG A 20 -6.14 -9.45 -7.30
C ARG A 20 -7.24 -9.93 -6.35
N LYS A 21 -7.55 -9.18 -5.30
CA LYS A 21 -8.68 -9.43 -4.39
C LYS A 21 -10.05 -8.98 -4.93
N GLY A 22 -10.12 -8.37 -6.11
CA GLY A 22 -11.36 -7.85 -6.69
C GLY A 22 -11.92 -6.65 -5.93
N TYR A 23 -11.09 -5.89 -5.21
CA TYR A 23 -11.55 -4.73 -4.45
C TYR A 23 -11.54 -3.46 -5.29
N THR A 24 -12.57 -2.64 -5.15
CA THR A 24 -12.53 -1.24 -5.59
C THR A 24 -11.70 -0.41 -4.62
N GLN A 25 -11.22 0.77 -5.03
CA GLN A 25 -10.51 1.67 -4.12
C GLN A 25 -11.39 2.09 -2.94
N SER A 26 -12.69 2.34 -3.17
CA SER A 26 -13.66 2.65 -2.11
C SER A 26 -13.83 1.51 -1.11
N LYS A 27 -13.85 0.25 -1.59
CA LYS A 27 -13.94 -0.93 -0.72
C LYS A 27 -12.69 -1.07 0.15
N LEU A 28 -11.51 -0.93 -0.44
CA LEU A 28 -10.24 -0.96 0.30
C LEU A 28 -10.17 0.17 1.33
N ALA A 29 -10.55 1.39 0.94
CA ALA A 29 -10.57 2.55 1.83
C ALA A 29 -11.44 2.30 3.06
N ARG A 30 -12.67 1.82 2.85
CA ARG A 30 -13.60 1.46 3.92
C ARG A 30 -13.03 0.39 4.86
N PHE A 31 -12.47 -0.68 4.31
CA PHE A 31 -11.93 -1.78 5.12
C PHE A 31 -10.66 -1.38 5.88
N SER A 32 -9.87 -0.46 5.32
CA SER A 32 -8.64 0.03 5.97
C SER A 32 -8.88 1.19 6.93
N GLY A 33 -10.11 1.70 7.03
CA GLY A 33 -10.44 2.87 7.86
C GLY A 33 -9.79 4.16 7.39
N VAL A 34 -9.62 4.35 6.09
CA VAL A 34 -8.99 5.54 5.47
C VAL A 34 -9.88 6.16 4.39
N GLY A 35 -9.58 7.39 3.98
CA GLY A 35 -10.29 8.04 2.88
C GLY A 35 -9.93 7.45 1.51
N ILE A 36 -10.86 7.50 0.55
CA ILE A 36 -10.62 7.03 -0.83
C ILE A 36 -9.44 7.77 -1.51
N ASN A 37 -9.31 9.08 -1.24
CA ASN A 37 -8.20 9.89 -1.74
C ASN A 37 -6.86 9.42 -1.18
N PHE A 38 -6.84 8.87 0.04
CA PHE A 38 -5.61 8.27 0.58
C PHE A 38 -5.23 7.03 -0.22
N VAL A 39 -6.17 6.11 -0.47
CA VAL A 39 -5.92 4.90 -1.28
C VAL A 39 -5.46 5.27 -2.69
N SER A 40 -6.12 6.23 -3.34
CA SER A 40 -5.72 6.70 -4.66
C SER A 40 -4.30 7.28 -4.66
N ASN A 41 -3.99 8.18 -3.72
CA ASN A 41 -2.66 8.78 -3.59
C ASN A 41 -1.57 7.72 -3.32
N LEU A 42 -1.84 6.77 -2.43
CA LEU A 42 -0.92 5.69 -2.11
C LEU A 42 -0.66 4.82 -3.36
N GLU A 43 -1.70 4.40 -4.07
CA GLU A 43 -1.54 3.59 -5.28
C GLU A 43 -0.81 4.32 -6.42
N ASN A 44 -0.91 5.64 -6.46
CA ASN A 44 -0.19 6.50 -7.40
C ASN A 44 1.21 6.90 -6.90
N GLY A 45 1.68 6.32 -5.79
CA GLY A 45 3.04 6.53 -5.33
C GLY A 45 3.30 7.89 -4.69
N LYS A 46 2.30 8.53 -4.09
CA LYS A 46 2.51 9.81 -3.38
C LYS A 46 3.56 9.64 -2.29
N GLU A 47 4.70 10.31 -2.46
CA GLU A 47 5.86 10.28 -1.54
C GLU A 47 5.47 10.64 -0.10
N THR A 48 4.50 11.53 0.08
CA THR A 48 4.02 11.98 1.40
C THR A 48 2.86 11.16 1.95
N SER A 49 2.69 9.91 1.51
CA SER A 49 1.68 9.01 2.07
C SER A 49 2.05 8.62 3.50
N GLU A 50 1.18 8.97 4.45
CA GLU A 50 1.39 8.70 5.87
C GLU A 50 1.57 7.19 6.15
N LEU A 51 2.74 6.81 6.67
CA LEU A 51 3.14 5.42 6.88
C LEU A 51 2.12 4.62 7.71
N GLY A 52 1.58 5.19 8.79
CA GLY A 52 0.59 4.49 9.64
C GLY A 52 -0.72 4.15 8.91
N LYS A 53 -1.14 4.97 7.95
CA LYS A 53 -2.30 4.65 7.08
C LYS A 53 -1.90 3.64 6.00
N THR A 54 -0.68 3.72 5.48
CA THR A 54 -0.14 2.73 4.54
C THR A 54 -0.11 1.34 5.16
N LEU A 55 0.41 1.19 6.38
CA LEU A 55 0.43 -0.10 7.09
C LEU A 55 -0.97 -0.69 7.30
N ARG A 56 -1.97 0.12 7.64
CA ARG A 56 -3.38 -0.34 7.73
C ARG A 56 -3.92 -0.87 6.40
N VAL A 57 -3.57 -0.20 5.29
CA VAL A 57 -3.94 -0.67 3.95
C VAL A 57 -3.25 -2.00 3.63
N LEU A 58 -1.96 -2.14 3.93
CA LEU A 58 -1.21 -3.38 3.73
C LEU A 58 -1.81 -4.54 4.53
N GLN A 59 -2.12 -4.31 5.82
CA GLN A 59 -2.76 -5.31 6.68
C GLN A 59 -4.13 -5.73 6.16
N THR A 60 -4.93 -4.78 5.67
CA THR A 60 -6.24 -5.06 5.05
C THR A 60 -6.11 -5.92 3.79
N LEU A 61 -5.02 -5.75 3.07
CA LEU A 61 -4.66 -6.58 1.91
C LEU A 61 -3.97 -7.89 2.31
N GLY A 62 -3.72 -8.15 3.60
CA GLY A 62 -3.02 -9.34 4.06
C GLY A 62 -1.57 -9.38 3.60
N MET A 63 -0.92 -8.22 3.55
CA MET A 63 0.50 -8.07 3.21
C MET A 63 1.29 -7.63 4.43
N ASP A 64 2.47 -8.22 4.60
CA ASP A 64 3.46 -7.78 5.57
C ASP A 64 4.50 -6.87 4.91
N LEU A 65 4.90 -5.82 5.62
CA LEU A 65 6.03 -4.98 5.24
C LEU A 65 7.25 -5.40 6.05
N SER A 66 8.31 -5.84 5.35
CA SER A 66 9.59 -6.16 5.97
C SER A 66 10.68 -5.19 5.47
N ALA A 67 11.64 -4.91 6.34
CA ALA A 67 12.85 -4.15 6.02
C ALA A 67 14.05 -4.95 6.55
N ASP A 68 15.09 -5.03 5.72
CA ASP A 68 16.34 -5.71 6.04
C ASP A 68 17.52 -4.75 5.81
N SER A 69 18.62 -4.98 6.51
CA SER A 69 19.86 -4.22 6.35
C SER A 69 20.50 -4.57 5.01
N ARG A 70 21.00 -3.56 4.28
CA ARG A 70 21.62 -3.78 2.96
C ARG A 70 23.02 -4.39 3.02
N ASP A 71 23.63 -4.38 4.21
CA ASP A 71 25.03 -4.77 4.45
C ASP A 71 25.17 -5.95 5.42
N ALA A 72 24.13 -6.79 5.55
CA ALA A 72 24.17 -8.03 6.33
C ALA A 72 24.71 -9.21 5.51
#